data_AF-A0A846AIW9-F1
#
_entry.id   AF-A0A846AIW9-F1
#
_cell.length_a   1.000
_cell.length_b   1.000
_cell.length_c   1.000
_cell.angle_alpha   90.00
_cell.angle_beta   90.00
_cell.angle_gamma   90.00
#
_symmetry.space_group_name_H-M   'P 1'
#
loop_
_entity.id
_entity.type
_entity.pdbx_description
1 polymer ?
#
loop_
_entity_poly.entity_id
_entity_poly.type
_entity_poly.pdbx_seq_one_letter_code
_entity_poly.pdbx_strand_id
1 'polypeptide(L)'
;MSETLSHVRQLLAPGGMLVLWEKTTPQRWLDLIFGLLEGWQKFSDLDLRPNYPLLSKSKWEQFLSKNGFAEVVIIPEIEGTSTALSKEAVIIAQADSKNKTKERIYPTTSPSKVSLSEQQKSYLEKFISTYTRKTQKSKQRALDCRSVMADKRSAVGFRIELKEMKYPIIGESSKGSRMWDIDGNEYIDICMGFGVHLFGHQPQFIIEALQNQLKQGIQIDPQAKLAGEVAQLIHELTGMERVAFCNSGTESVMTALRLARLATGRDKIVIFDDSYHGQFDGVLAMAAANEEIKSSPVLPGILQRMVDDVIVLTYGTAKSLEIIKTYAHELAAVIVEPVQTRRIDLQPKEFLQQLRQFTKKANIPLIFDEVVTGFRVHQKGSQGWFGIDADIVTYGKCVGGGTPIGIIAGKAVYMNGIDGGYWNYGDDSYPQKLQTFFAGTFNKNPLSMSAARAVMQHLKTQGLALQENLNQRTSKLITSLNAYFEQEDVPIKMVNFGSVFRFVPSGNYSYKSQPIGLDLLFYKLIEKGVYMWEGRNGPACFISTAHTDEDIDYIIYAVKESISEMRDGGFFQKKNQQISQINVKQTERVRGAL
;
A
#
# COMPACT_ATOMS: atom_id res chain seq x y z
N MET A 1 7.57 42.33 19.24
CA MET A 1 8.52 42.51 18.11
C MET A 1 9.09 41.19 17.59
N SER A 2 9.52 40.25 18.44
CA SER A 2 10.08 38.95 17.97
C SER A 2 9.06 38.10 17.22
N GLU A 3 7.81 38.04 17.70
CA GLU A 3 6.72 37.37 17.01
C GLU A 3 6.45 37.95 15.61
N THR A 4 6.44 39.28 15.50
CA THR A 4 6.30 39.99 14.21
C THR A 4 7.42 39.61 13.24
N LEU A 5 8.68 39.62 13.67
CA LEU A 5 9.80 39.18 12.82
C LEU A 5 9.72 37.70 12.46
N SER A 6 9.24 36.85 13.37
CA SER A 6 9.01 35.42 13.08
C SER A 6 7.99 35.22 11.97
N HIS A 7 6.88 35.98 11.98
CA HIS A 7 5.88 35.95 10.91
C HIS A 7 6.45 36.48 9.59
N VAL A 8 7.15 37.62 9.62
CA VAL A 8 7.83 38.16 8.42
C VAL A 8 8.83 37.15 7.86
N ARG A 9 9.60 36.48 8.71
CA ARG A 9 10.55 35.43 8.32
C ARG A 9 9.88 34.24 7.64
N GLN A 10 8.67 33.86 8.05
CA GLN A 10 7.90 32.76 7.44
C GLN A 10 7.38 33.11 6.05
N LEU A 11 7.18 34.40 5.76
CA LEU A 11 6.70 34.86 4.45
C LEU A 11 7.82 34.99 3.40
N LEU A 12 9.09 35.04 3.83
CA LEU A 12 10.24 35.15 2.92
C LEU A 12 10.70 33.77 2.42
N ALA A 13 10.92 33.67 1.10
CA ALA A 13 11.58 32.52 0.49
C ALA A 13 13.03 32.34 1.02
N PRO A 14 13.65 31.16 0.91
CA PRO A 14 15.07 30.99 1.23
C PRO A 14 15.93 32.01 0.48
N GLY A 15 16.76 32.77 1.21
CA GLY A 15 17.56 33.86 0.63
C GLY A 15 16.79 35.15 0.31
N GLY A 16 15.48 35.23 0.63
CA GLY A 16 14.67 36.43 0.49
C GLY A 16 15.13 37.56 1.41
N MET A 17 14.92 38.81 1.00
CA MET A 17 15.44 39.99 1.69
C MET A 17 14.34 40.74 2.45
N LEU A 18 14.64 41.14 3.69
CA LEU A 18 13.89 42.12 4.46
C LEU A 18 14.63 43.46 4.37
N VAL A 19 13.90 44.53 4.05
CA VAL A 19 14.44 45.90 4.05
C VAL A 19 13.63 46.74 5.03
N LEU A 20 14.29 47.34 6.01
CA LEU A 20 13.71 48.23 7.00
C LEU A 20 14.37 49.61 6.90
N TRP A 21 13.60 50.66 7.13
CA TRP A 21 14.10 52.03 7.26
C TRP A 21 13.76 52.53 8.66
N GLU A 22 14.78 52.81 9.48
CA GLU A 22 14.58 52.97 10.93
C GLU A 22 15.44 54.06 11.59
N LYS A 23 14.84 54.67 12.64
CA LYS A 23 15.47 55.43 13.74
C LYS A 23 16.42 54.58 14.58
N THR A 24 17.75 54.76 14.51
CA THR A 24 18.68 54.00 15.37
C THR A 24 19.32 54.78 16.52
N THR A 25 18.95 56.05 16.71
CA THR A 25 19.45 56.88 17.81
C THR A 25 18.35 57.77 18.39
N PRO A 26 18.33 58.03 19.71
CA PRO A 26 17.38 58.95 20.33
C PRO A 26 17.45 60.36 19.73
N GLN A 27 16.31 60.94 19.37
CA GLN A 27 16.21 62.29 18.83
C GLN A 27 15.10 63.07 19.55
N ARG A 28 15.39 64.31 19.96
CA ARG A 28 14.44 65.14 20.72
C ARG A 28 13.09 65.35 20.01
N TRP A 29 13.10 65.46 18.69
CA TRP A 29 11.85 65.59 17.94
C TRP A 29 11.03 64.29 17.91
N LEU A 30 11.72 63.15 17.97
CA LEU A 30 11.08 61.84 18.07
C LEU A 30 10.44 61.70 19.44
N ASP A 31 11.14 62.15 20.50
CA ASP A 31 10.60 62.19 21.87
C ASP A 31 9.31 63.02 21.94
N LEU A 32 9.23 64.12 21.19
CA LEU A 32 8.00 64.92 21.06
C LEU A 32 6.88 64.12 20.37
N ILE A 33 7.16 63.39 19.30
CA ILE A 33 6.14 62.61 18.57
C ILE A 33 5.67 61.40 19.36
N PHE A 34 6.59 60.60 19.90
CA PHE A 34 6.26 59.49 20.80
C PHE A 34 5.54 60.01 22.06
N GLY A 35 5.92 61.20 22.52
CA GLY A 35 5.26 62.04 23.53
C GLY A 35 3.75 62.19 23.37
N LEU A 36 3.31 62.38 22.13
CA LEU A 36 1.95 62.80 21.78
C LEU A 36 1.02 61.65 21.38
N LEU A 37 1.56 60.43 21.22
CA LEU A 37 0.79 59.26 20.80
C LEU A 37 0.58 58.31 21.99
N GLU A 38 -0.68 58.19 22.44
CA GLU A 38 -1.03 57.33 23.56
C GLU A 38 -0.67 55.86 23.26
N GLY A 39 0.12 55.24 24.14
CA GLY A 39 0.54 53.84 24.02
C GLY A 39 1.82 53.59 23.22
N TRP A 40 2.28 54.54 22.40
CA TRP A 40 3.50 54.37 21.58
C TRP A 40 4.80 54.32 22.40
N GLN A 41 4.77 54.83 23.61
CA GLN A 41 5.87 54.75 24.59
C GLN A 41 5.82 53.48 25.44
N LYS A 42 4.74 52.69 25.32
CA LYS A 42 4.50 51.48 26.12
C LYS A 42 4.96 50.26 25.34
N PHE A 43 6.26 49.97 25.37
CA PHE A 43 6.82 48.71 24.91
C PHE A 43 7.01 47.76 26.10
N SER A 44 6.75 46.46 25.89
CA SER A 44 6.82 45.44 26.95
C SER A 44 8.04 44.51 26.83
N ASP A 45 8.81 44.62 25.75
CA ASP A 45 10.05 43.88 25.48
C ASP A 45 11.25 44.61 26.10
N LEU A 46 11.22 44.77 27.43
CA LEU A 46 12.23 45.49 28.20
C LEU A 46 13.62 44.83 28.18
N ASP A 47 13.69 43.54 27.83
CA ASP A 47 14.92 42.81 27.55
C ASP A 47 15.65 43.36 26.31
N LEU A 48 14.87 43.80 25.32
CA LEU A 48 15.36 44.29 24.04
C LEU A 48 15.50 45.82 24.04
N ARG A 49 14.47 46.50 24.55
CA ARG A 49 14.38 47.95 24.70
C ARG A 49 14.26 48.30 26.18
N PRO A 50 15.35 48.50 26.92
CA PRO A 50 15.26 48.70 28.36
C PRO A 50 14.67 50.06 28.73
N ASN A 51 15.10 51.13 28.06
CA ASN A 51 14.85 52.50 28.49
C ASN A 51 14.37 53.44 27.37
N TYR A 52 14.23 52.95 26.13
CA TYR A 52 13.89 53.81 24.97
C TYR A 52 13.24 52.98 23.84
N PRO A 53 12.26 53.53 23.09
CA PRO A 53 11.48 52.77 22.10
C PRO A 53 12.27 52.39 20.83
N LEU A 54 13.37 53.08 20.52
CA LEU A 54 14.24 52.75 19.40
C LEU A 54 15.33 51.74 19.77
N LEU A 55 15.74 50.93 18.79
CA LEU A 55 16.91 50.06 18.88
C LEU A 55 18.15 50.71 18.27
N SER A 56 19.30 50.52 18.90
CA SER A 56 20.59 50.84 18.29
C SER A 56 20.86 49.90 17.11
N LYS A 57 21.77 50.31 16.21
CA LYS A 57 22.24 49.49 15.07
C LYS A 57 22.69 48.10 15.52
N SER A 58 23.54 48.03 16.54
CA SER A 58 24.04 46.78 17.11
C SER A 58 22.93 45.88 17.66
N LYS A 59 21.89 46.47 18.26
CA LYS A 59 20.74 45.70 18.76
C LYS A 59 19.86 45.18 17.63
N TRP A 60 19.66 45.96 16.57
CA TRP A 60 18.96 45.49 15.37
C TRP A 60 19.67 44.31 14.72
N GLU A 61 20.98 44.39 14.57
CA GLU A 61 21.80 43.31 14.01
C GLU A 61 21.68 42.02 14.85
N GLN A 62 21.88 42.11 16.17
CA GLN A 62 21.72 40.97 17.07
C GLN A 62 20.30 40.41 17.05
N PHE A 63 19.30 41.29 17.00
CA PHE A 63 17.90 40.90 17.05
C PHE A 63 17.45 40.19 15.76
N LEU A 64 17.85 40.68 14.59
CA LEU A 64 17.57 40.04 13.31
C LEU A 64 18.30 38.68 13.23
N SER A 65 19.57 38.61 13.64
CA SER A 65 20.31 37.35 13.69
C SER A 65 19.65 36.31 14.59
N LYS A 66 19.15 36.71 15.77
CA LYS A 66 18.42 35.82 16.69
C LYS A 66 17.09 35.31 16.09
N ASN A 67 16.51 36.02 15.12
CA ASN A 67 15.24 35.69 14.49
C ASN A 67 15.40 35.08 13.07
N GLY A 68 16.58 34.53 12.74
CA GLY A 68 16.79 33.68 11.56
C GLY A 68 17.12 34.43 10.26
N PHE A 69 17.87 35.53 10.40
CA PHE A 69 18.48 36.26 9.29
C PHE A 69 20.02 36.16 9.40
N ALA A 70 20.71 35.83 8.31
CA ALA A 70 22.12 35.44 8.33
C ALA A 70 23.05 36.59 7.92
N GLU A 71 22.60 37.41 6.97
CA GLU A 71 23.36 38.52 6.41
C GLU A 71 22.61 39.83 6.68
N VAL A 72 22.92 40.47 7.81
CA VAL A 72 22.36 41.77 8.18
C VAL A 72 23.35 42.87 7.83
N VAL A 73 23.01 43.68 6.83
CA VAL A 73 23.77 44.86 6.42
C VAL A 73 23.02 46.09 6.86
N ILE A 74 23.66 46.92 7.69
CA ILE A 74 23.12 48.22 8.08
C ILE A 74 23.95 49.29 7.36
N ILE A 75 23.36 49.94 6.36
CA ILE A 75 24.04 50.97 5.58
C ILE A 75 24.02 52.28 6.39
N PRO A 76 25.18 52.83 6.78
CA PRO A 76 25.23 54.10 7.49
C PRO A 76 25.06 55.32 6.55
N GLU A 77 24.92 56.48 7.19
CA GLU A 77 24.86 57.84 6.67
C GLU A 77 25.55 58.09 5.31
N ILE A 78 24.88 58.85 4.45
CA ILE A 78 25.56 59.66 3.42
C ILE A 78 26.43 60.66 4.18
N GLU A 79 27.76 60.50 4.13
CA GLU A 79 28.69 61.50 4.64
C GLU A 79 28.50 62.81 3.85
N GLY A 80 28.03 63.87 4.51
CA GLY A 80 28.13 65.22 3.94
C GLY A 80 26.96 66.20 4.11
N THR A 81 25.88 65.92 4.84
CA THR A 81 24.84 66.96 5.08
C THR A 81 24.25 66.92 6.49
N SER A 82 24.37 68.04 7.22
CA SER A 82 23.89 68.26 8.59
C SER A 82 22.36 68.41 8.72
N THR A 83 21.59 67.48 8.16
CA THR A 83 20.13 67.48 8.28
C THR A 83 19.65 66.30 9.12
N ALA A 84 18.47 66.43 9.75
CA ALA A 84 17.88 65.43 10.66
C ALA A 84 17.70 64.01 10.06
N LEU A 85 17.87 63.90 8.74
CA LEU A 85 17.86 62.66 7.94
C LEU A 85 19.15 61.84 8.06
N SER A 86 20.25 62.42 8.57
CA SER A 86 21.51 61.68 8.69
C SER A 86 21.34 60.48 9.65
N LYS A 87 20.54 60.60 10.70
CA LYS A 87 20.50 59.58 11.76
C LYS A 87 19.55 58.39 11.51
N GLU A 88 19.17 58.19 10.25
CA GLU A 88 18.36 57.06 9.78
C GLU A 88 19.26 55.95 9.25
N ALA A 89 18.79 54.71 9.34
CA ALA A 89 19.49 53.55 8.81
C ALA A 89 18.57 52.75 7.89
N VAL A 90 19.11 52.32 6.75
CA VAL A 90 18.52 51.25 5.95
C VAL A 90 19.15 49.94 6.42
N ILE A 91 18.31 49.06 6.96
CA ILE A 91 18.70 47.75 7.47
C ILE A 91 18.21 46.72 6.45
N ILE A 92 19.16 45.99 5.87
CA ILE A 92 18.90 44.93 4.91
C ILE A 92 19.26 43.61 5.59
N ALA A 93 18.33 42.66 5.65
CA ALA A 93 18.56 41.37 6.29
C ALA A 93 18.13 40.23 5.36
N GLN A 94 19.05 39.32 5.05
CA GLN A 94 18.72 38.13 4.27
C GLN A 94 18.23 37.00 5.16
N ALA A 95 17.08 36.44 4.83
CA ALA A 95 16.52 35.26 5.48
C ALA A 95 17.47 34.06 5.30
N ASP A 96 17.83 33.37 6.40
CA ASP A 96 18.75 32.23 6.37
C ASP A 96 18.39 31.24 5.25
N SER A 97 19.37 30.87 4.44
CA SER A 97 19.26 29.83 3.41
C SER A 97 19.19 28.42 4.00
N LYS A 98 19.26 28.28 5.34
CA LYS A 98 18.99 27.03 6.06
C LYS A 98 17.51 26.65 5.87
N ASN A 99 17.29 25.98 4.76
CA ASN A 99 16.13 25.21 4.38
C ASN A 99 15.23 24.79 5.56
N LYS A 100 14.06 25.43 5.68
CA LYS A 100 12.81 24.70 5.93
C LYS A 100 12.22 24.25 4.59
N THR A 101 13.01 23.63 3.71
CA THR A 101 12.44 22.41 3.14
C THR A 101 12.09 21.58 4.36
N LYS A 102 10.83 21.17 4.51
CA LYS A 102 10.59 19.93 5.22
C LYS A 102 11.42 18.90 4.44
N GLU A 103 12.71 18.75 4.77
CA GLU A 103 13.39 17.51 4.55
C GLU A 103 12.53 16.54 5.34
N ARG A 104 11.59 15.90 4.62
CA ARG A 104 11.11 14.60 5.03
C ARG A 104 12.38 13.77 4.93
N ILE A 105 13.20 13.80 5.98
CA ILE A 105 14.33 12.90 6.17
C ILE A 105 13.66 11.54 6.31
N TYR A 106 13.45 10.89 5.16
CA TYR A 106 13.10 9.49 5.16
C TYR A 106 14.34 8.79 5.66
N PRO A 107 14.27 8.08 6.79
CA PRO A 107 15.45 7.45 7.35
C PRO A 107 16.02 6.47 6.34
N THR A 108 17.15 6.81 5.73
CA THR A 108 18.04 5.87 5.04
C THR A 108 18.74 5.04 6.12
N THR A 109 17.95 4.23 6.82
CA THR A 109 18.50 3.30 7.80
C THR A 109 19.24 2.22 7.05
N SER A 110 20.54 2.13 7.28
CA SER A 110 21.31 0.93 6.95
C SER A 110 20.55 -0.30 7.47
N PRO A 111 20.47 -1.40 6.71
CA PRO A 111 19.73 -2.58 7.13
C PRO A 111 20.18 -3.02 8.52
N SER A 112 19.25 -3.10 9.47
CA SER A 112 19.53 -3.59 10.82
C SER A 112 20.01 -5.05 10.74
N LYS A 113 21.23 -5.31 11.25
CA LYS A 113 21.75 -6.68 11.32
C LYS A 113 21.03 -7.48 12.40
N VAL A 114 20.73 -8.74 12.11
CA VAL A 114 20.18 -9.70 13.07
C VAL A 114 21.35 -10.45 13.72
N SER A 115 21.37 -10.56 15.04
CA SER A 115 22.34 -11.40 15.74
C SER A 115 21.98 -12.88 15.55
N LEU A 116 22.89 -13.65 14.97
CA LEU A 116 22.75 -15.10 14.75
C LEU A 116 23.82 -15.84 15.57
N SER A 117 23.47 -17.02 16.09
CA SER A 117 24.44 -17.92 16.74
C SER A 117 25.43 -18.51 15.72
N GLU A 118 26.57 -19.03 16.16
CA GLU A 118 27.54 -19.67 15.26
C GLU A 118 26.94 -20.89 14.52
N GLN A 119 26.05 -21.64 15.19
CA GLN A 119 25.30 -22.73 14.55
C GLN A 119 24.41 -22.20 13.42
N GLN A 120 23.66 -21.13 13.67
CA GLN A 120 22.77 -20.51 12.68
C GLN A 120 23.55 -19.92 11.49
N LYS A 121 24.71 -19.31 11.75
CA LYS A 121 25.60 -18.80 10.69
C LYS A 121 26.13 -19.95 9.81
N SER A 122 26.66 -21.00 10.42
CA SER A 122 27.19 -22.16 9.68
C SER A 122 26.11 -22.85 8.84
N TYR A 123 24.90 -23.00 9.39
CA TYR A 123 23.75 -23.50 8.64
C TYR A 123 23.42 -22.59 7.46
N LEU A 124 23.32 -21.28 7.71
CA LEU A 124 22.93 -20.30 6.69
C LEU A 124 23.95 -20.25 5.54
N GLU A 125 25.25 -20.30 5.82
CA GLU A 125 26.31 -20.34 4.80
C GLU A 125 26.19 -21.56 3.88
N LYS A 126 26.00 -22.74 4.46
CA LYS A 126 25.78 -24.00 3.70
C LYS A 126 24.51 -23.92 2.86
N PHE A 127 23.43 -23.38 3.43
CA PHE A 127 22.17 -23.24 2.73
C PHE A 127 22.27 -22.24 1.58
N ILE A 128 22.90 -21.07 1.78
CA ILE A 128 23.17 -20.08 0.73
C ILE A 128 23.92 -20.72 -0.43
N SER A 129 24.96 -21.51 -0.16
CA SER A 129 25.71 -22.21 -1.22
C SER A 129 24.84 -23.20 -2.00
N THR A 130 23.97 -23.94 -1.30
CA THR A 130 23.06 -24.91 -1.92
C THR A 130 22.01 -24.22 -2.79
N TYR A 131 21.33 -23.21 -2.24
CA TYR A 131 20.31 -22.43 -2.93
C TYR A 131 20.87 -21.73 -4.17
N THR A 132 21.97 -21.01 -4.01
CA THR A 132 22.57 -20.24 -5.11
C THR A 132 23.14 -21.11 -6.23
N ARG A 133 23.54 -22.35 -5.93
CA ARG A 133 23.94 -23.34 -6.93
C ARG A 133 22.74 -23.87 -7.71
N LYS A 134 21.63 -24.13 -7.01
CA LYS A 134 20.38 -24.59 -7.63
C LYS A 134 19.80 -23.54 -8.60
N THR A 135 19.88 -22.26 -8.24
CA THR A 135 19.27 -21.15 -9.00
C THR A 135 20.32 -20.18 -9.57
N GLN A 136 21.43 -20.73 -10.08
CA GLN A 136 22.62 -19.97 -10.45
C GLN A 136 22.35 -18.99 -11.60
N LYS A 137 21.64 -19.42 -12.64
CA LYS A 137 21.31 -18.56 -13.78
C LYS A 137 20.32 -17.47 -13.38
N SER A 138 19.35 -17.77 -12.51
CA SER A 138 18.46 -16.74 -11.95
C SER A 138 19.24 -15.63 -11.23
N LYS A 139 20.23 -16.01 -10.40
CA LYS A 139 21.13 -15.05 -9.74
C LYS A 139 21.95 -14.24 -10.74
N GLN A 140 22.57 -14.90 -11.72
CA GLN A 140 23.41 -14.25 -12.72
C GLN A 140 22.61 -13.25 -13.55
N ARG A 141 21.43 -13.64 -14.02
CA ARG A 141 20.54 -12.77 -14.80
C ARG A 141 20.07 -11.56 -14.00
N ALA A 142 19.78 -11.73 -12.71
CA ALA A 142 19.44 -10.64 -11.81
C ALA A 142 20.62 -9.68 -11.55
N LEU A 143 21.86 -10.11 -11.76
CA LEU A 143 23.05 -9.25 -11.73
C LEU A 143 23.20 -8.50 -13.06
N ASP A 144 23.19 -9.24 -14.17
CA ASP A 144 23.40 -8.71 -15.53
C ASP A 144 22.37 -7.64 -15.90
N CYS A 145 21.11 -7.82 -15.47
CA CYS A 145 20.03 -6.89 -15.80
C CYS A 145 19.84 -5.75 -14.79
N ARG A 146 20.50 -5.77 -13.62
CA ARG A 146 20.17 -4.85 -12.53
C ARG A 146 20.36 -3.38 -12.88
N SER A 147 21.37 -3.07 -13.69
CA SER A 147 21.69 -1.71 -14.13
C SER A 147 20.66 -1.14 -15.11
N VAL A 148 19.92 -1.99 -15.83
CA VAL A 148 19.00 -1.58 -16.88
C VAL A 148 17.52 -1.82 -16.53
N MET A 149 17.24 -2.76 -15.62
CA MET A 149 15.87 -3.11 -15.20
C MET A 149 15.66 -2.71 -13.73
N ALA A 150 14.99 -1.57 -13.52
CA ALA A 150 14.57 -1.14 -12.21
C ALA A 150 13.41 -2.00 -11.69
N ASP A 151 13.72 -2.99 -10.84
CA ASP A 151 12.73 -3.92 -10.30
C ASP A 151 12.68 -3.87 -8.77
N LYS A 152 11.53 -3.43 -8.25
CA LYS A 152 11.24 -3.38 -6.81
C LYS A 152 11.35 -4.77 -6.14
N ARG A 153 11.05 -5.87 -6.84
CA ARG A 153 11.12 -7.24 -6.26
C ARG A 153 12.53 -7.60 -5.77
N SER A 154 13.56 -7.05 -6.43
CA SER A 154 14.95 -7.25 -6.03
C SER A 154 15.28 -6.63 -4.67
N ALA A 155 14.58 -5.56 -4.27
CA ALA A 155 14.87 -4.80 -3.05
C ALA A 155 13.84 -5.04 -1.93
N VAL A 156 12.59 -5.40 -2.26
CA VAL A 156 11.54 -5.61 -1.25
C VAL A 156 11.96 -6.72 -0.30
N GLY A 157 12.02 -6.37 0.98
CA GLY A 157 12.32 -7.35 2.02
C GLY A 157 13.80 -7.65 2.20
N PHE A 158 14.68 -6.80 1.69
CA PHE A 158 16.12 -6.99 1.78
C PHE A 158 16.60 -7.17 3.23
N ARG A 159 17.42 -8.20 3.45
CA ARG A 159 18.23 -8.43 4.65
C ARG A 159 19.66 -8.66 4.22
N ILE A 160 20.61 -8.09 4.94
CA ILE A 160 22.02 -8.22 4.60
C ILE A 160 22.48 -9.68 4.75
N GLU A 161 21.93 -10.42 5.72
CA GLU A 161 22.20 -11.83 5.98
C GLU A 161 21.72 -12.74 4.84
N LEU A 162 20.66 -12.34 4.13
CA LEU A 162 20.06 -13.11 3.03
C LEU A 162 20.39 -12.52 1.65
N LYS A 163 21.27 -11.51 1.58
CA LYS A 163 21.61 -10.77 0.35
C LYS A 163 21.99 -11.72 -0.79
N GLU A 164 22.79 -12.74 -0.49
CA GLU A 164 23.31 -13.66 -1.49
C GLU A 164 22.27 -14.61 -2.09
N MET A 165 21.06 -14.70 -1.51
CA MET A 165 19.89 -15.41 -2.05
C MET A 165 18.80 -14.45 -2.54
N LYS A 166 18.95 -13.13 -2.32
CA LYS A 166 17.92 -12.14 -2.64
C LYS A 166 17.96 -11.74 -4.12
N TYR A 167 17.25 -12.51 -4.93
CA TYR A 167 16.97 -12.23 -6.34
C TYR A 167 15.70 -12.97 -6.77
N PRO A 168 14.98 -12.48 -7.79
CA PRO A 168 13.83 -13.19 -8.33
C PRO A 168 14.24 -14.52 -8.99
N ILE A 169 13.45 -15.57 -8.78
CA ILE A 169 13.50 -16.76 -9.63
C ILE A 169 12.91 -16.39 -11.00
N ILE A 170 13.61 -16.77 -12.07
CA ILE A 170 13.21 -16.43 -13.43
C ILE A 170 12.53 -17.64 -14.06
N GLY A 171 11.21 -17.57 -14.18
CA GLY A 171 10.40 -18.59 -14.84
C GLY A 171 10.68 -18.66 -16.35
N GLU A 172 10.77 -19.88 -16.87
CA GLU A 172 10.90 -20.19 -18.30
C GLU A 172 9.59 -20.74 -18.87
N SER A 173 8.91 -21.63 -18.14
CA SER A 173 7.62 -22.19 -18.55
C SER A 173 6.74 -22.58 -17.37
N SER A 174 5.45 -22.82 -17.62
CA SER A 174 4.51 -23.27 -16.59
C SER A 174 3.31 -24.02 -17.19
N LYS A 175 2.78 -25.01 -16.47
CA LYS A 175 1.63 -25.83 -16.88
C LYS A 175 0.96 -26.48 -15.67
N GLY A 176 -0.37 -26.44 -15.58
CA GLY A 176 -1.10 -26.98 -14.43
C GLY A 176 -0.73 -26.26 -13.13
N SER A 177 -0.32 -27.01 -12.10
CA SER A 177 0.22 -26.46 -10.84
C SER A 177 1.75 -26.25 -10.88
N ARG A 178 2.41 -26.47 -12.02
CA ARG A 178 3.87 -26.47 -12.14
C ARG A 178 4.44 -25.24 -12.84
N MET A 179 5.65 -24.87 -12.42
CA MET A 179 6.51 -23.87 -13.07
C MET A 179 7.93 -24.44 -13.20
N TRP A 180 8.63 -24.09 -14.27
CA TRP A 180 10.06 -24.35 -14.45
C TRP A 180 10.82 -23.03 -14.57
N ASP A 181 11.96 -22.93 -13.90
CA ASP A 181 12.87 -21.79 -14.04
C ASP A 181 13.90 -21.99 -15.16
N ILE A 182 14.69 -20.96 -15.45
CA ILE A 182 15.76 -20.99 -16.47
C ILE A 182 16.95 -21.91 -16.10
N ASP A 183 17.00 -22.37 -14.86
CA ASP A 183 17.97 -23.34 -14.36
C ASP A 183 17.48 -24.79 -14.61
N GLY A 184 16.22 -24.97 -15.03
CA GLY A 184 15.59 -26.27 -15.27
C GLY A 184 14.96 -26.89 -14.02
N ASN A 185 14.85 -26.13 -12.93
CA ASN A 185 14.21 -26.59 -11.70
C ASN A 185 12.70 -26.60 -11.87
N GLU A 186 12.06 -27.70 -11.50
CA GLU A 186 10.60 -27.78 -11.39
C GLU A 186 10.11 -27.32 -10.02
N TYR A 187 8.97 -26.63 -10.01
CA TYR A 187 8.31 -26.17 -8.81
C TYR A 187 6.81 -26.46 -8.82
N ILE A 188 6.26 -26.86 -7.67
CA ILE A 188 4.84 -26.69 -7.36
C ILE A 188 4.61 -25.21 -7.05
N ASP A 189 3.83 -24.52 -7.88
CA ASP A 189 3.59 -23.08 -7.76
C ASP A 189 2.44 -22.79 -6.79
N ILE A 190 2.73 -22.21 -5.64
CA ILE A 190 1.72 -21.73 -4.69
C ILE A 190 1.61 -20.19 -4.69
N CYS A 191 2.27 -19.50 -5.62
CA CYS A 191 2.04 -18.08 -5.93
C CYS A 191 0.89 -17.89 -6.91
N MET A 192 0.79 -18.77 -7.91
CA MET A 192 -0.23 -18.77 -8.94
C MET A 192 -0.49 -17.38 -9.54
N GLY A 193 0.60 -16.68 -9.87
CA GLY A 193 0.56 -15.33 -10.45
C GLY A 193 -0.11 -14.30 -9.53
N PHE A 194 0.17 -14.36 -8.22
CA PHE A 194 -0.49 -13.52 -7.19
C PHE A 194 -2.01 -13.69 -7.15
N GLY A 195 -2.50 -14.90 -7.47
CA GLY A 195 -3.93 -15.25 -7.47
C GLY A 195 -4.61 -15.13 -8.84
N VAL A 196 -3.87 -14.84 -9.92
CA VAL A 196 -4.40 -14.83 -11.30
C VAL A 196 -4.78 -16.24 -11.77
N HIS A 197 -3.94 -17.24 -11.52
CA HIS A 197 -4.09 -18.58 -12.11
C HIS A 197 -5.01 -19.48 -11.27
N LEU A 198 -6.28 -19.11 -11.12
CA LEU A 198 -7.29 -19.91 -10.39
C LEU A 198 -7.40 -21.35 -10.91
N PHE A 199 -7.25 -21.54 -12.22
CA PHE A 199 -7.38 -22.85 -12.89
C PHE A 199 -6.05 -23.53 -13.21
N GLY A 200 -4.94 -23.05 -12.63
CA GLY A 200 -3.61 -23.48 -13.07
C GLY A 200 -3.07 -22.64 -14.23
N HIS A 201 -1.84 -22.98 -14.60
CA HIS A 201 -1.15 -22.49 -15.79
C HIS A 201 -1.64 -23.23 -17.03
N GLN A 202 -1.83 -22.50 -18.13
CA GLN A 202 -2.26 -23.05 -19.43
C GLN A 202 -3.49 -23.97 -19.37
N PRO A 203 -4.61 -23.60 -18.70
CA PRO A 203 -5.82 -24.41 -18.76
C PRO A 203 -6.37 -24.39 -20.19
N GLN A 204 -6.69 -25.58 -20.70
CA GLN A 204 -6.98 -25.80 -22.13
C GLN A 204 -8.05 -24.84 -22.66
N PHE A 205 -9.15 -24.67 -21.92
CA PHE A 205 -10.27 -23.80 -22.34
C PHE A 205 -9.88 -22.31 -22.48
N ILE A 206 -8.87 -21.85 -21.75
CA ILE A 206 -8.34 -20.48 -21.90
C ILE A 206 -7.37 -20.40 -23.08
N ILE A 207 -6.46 -21.37 -23.19
CA ILE A 207 -5.49 -21.42 -24.29
C ILE A 207 -6.20 -21.47 -25.64
N GLU A 208 -7.22 -22.30 -25.78
CA GLU A 208 -8.04 -22.38 -27.00
C GLU A 208 -8.74 -21.04 -27.30
N ALA A 209 -9.30 -20.38 -26.28
CA ALA A 209 -9.94 -19.07 -26.45
C ALA A 209 -8.95 -17.98 -26.91
N LEU A 210 -7.74 -17.99 -26.34
CA LEU A 210 -6.66 -17.07 -26.73
C LEU A 210 -6.17 -17.34 -28.15
N GLN A 211 -5.88 -18.60 -28.49
CA GLN A 211 -5.43 -19.00 -29.82
C GLN A 211 -6.48 -18.66 -30.90
N ASN A 212 -7.76 -18.91 -30.62
CA ASN A 212 -8.83 -18.58 -31.53
C ASN A 212 -8.96 -17.07 -31.73
N GLN A 213 -8.78 -16.26 -30.67
CA GLN A 213 -8.75 -14.80 -30.82
C GLN A 213 -7.53 -14.34 -31.63
N LEU A 214 -6.34 -14.91 -31.39
CA LEU A 214 -5.13 -14.54 -32.13
C LEU A 214 -5.24 -14.81 -33.64
N LYS A 215 -5.96 -15.87 -34.04
CA LYS A 215 -6.27 -16.13 -35.46
C LYS A 215 -7.14 -15.04 -36.11
N GLN A 216 -7.94 -14.32 -35.31
CA GLN A 216 -8.77 -13.20 -35.76
C GLN A 216 -8.04 -11.85 -35.67
N GLY A 217 -6.92 -11.78 -34.95
CA GLY A 217 -6.19 -10.54 -34.67
C GLY A 217 -6.62 -9.84 -33.36
N ILE A 218 -6.08 -8.65 -33.14
CA ILE A 218 -6.32 -7.82 -31.96
C ILE A 218 -6.73 -6.42 -32.43
N GLN A 219 -8.01 -6.26 -32.74
CA GLN A 219 -8.57 -4.97 -33.15
C GLN A 219 -8.68 -4.06 -31.93
N ILE A 220 -7.76 -3.09 -31.84
CA ILE A 220 -7.83 -1.95 -30.91
C ILE A 220 -8.38 -0.78 -31.71
N ASP A 221 -9.14 0.11 -31.06
CA ASP A 221 -9.96 1.21 -31.59
C ASP A 221 -11.46 0.86 -31.74
N PRO A 222 -11.89 -0.10 -32.58
CA PRO A 222 -13.30 -0.50 -32.62
C PRO A 222 -13.78 -1.13 -31.31
N GLN A 223 -15.10 -1.08 -31.07
CA GLN A 223 -15.72 -1.75 -29.92
C GLN A 223 -15.44 -3.26 -29.95
N ALA A 224 -14.92 -3.79 -28.84
CA ALA A 224 -14.60 -5.20 -28.73
C ALA A 224 -15.85 -6.09 -28.79
N LYS A 225 -15.87 -7.03 -29.74
CA LYS A 225 -16.98 -7.94 -30.04
C LYS A 225 -17.55 -8.67 -28.81
N LEU A 226 -16.67 -9.11 -27.90
CA LEU A 226 -17.05 -9.95 -26.76
C LEU A 226 -17.38 -9.16 -25.48
N ALA A 227 -17.18 -7.84 -25.47
CA ALA A 227 -17.31 -7.05 -24.24
C ALA A 227 -18.74 -7.10 -23.64
N GLY A 228 -19.77 -7.06 -24.49
CA GLY A 228 -21.16 -7.16 -24.06
C GLY A 228 -21.50 -8.52 -23.45
N GLU A 229 -21.03 -9.60 -24.07
CA GLU A 229 -21.23 -10.98 -23.57
C GLU A 229 -20.52 -11.19 -22.22
N VAL A 230 -19.29 -10.71 -22.07
CA VAL A 230 -18.57 -10.78 -20.80
C VAL A 230 -19.28 -9.97 -19.71
N ALA A 231 -19.78 -8.77 -20.04
CA ALA A 231 -20.55 -7.95 -19.10
C ALA A 231 -21.83 -8.66 -18.64
N GLN A 232 -22.55 -9.32 -19.57
CA GLN A 232 -23.74 -10.11 -19.28
C GLN A 232 -23.43 -11.29 -18.34
N LEU A 233 -22.34 -12.03 -18.58
CA LEU A 233 -21.94 -13.13 -17.71
C LEU A 233 -21.59 -12.65 -16.29
N ILE A 234 -20.89 -11.52 -16.17
CA ILE A 234 -20.57 -10.92 -14.87
C ILE A 234 -21.86 -10.46 -14.17
N HIS A 235 -22.78 -9.83 -14.89
CA HIS A 235 -24.09 -9.44 -14.38
C HIS A 235 -24.84 -10.65 -13.80
N GLU A 236 -24.93 -11.76 -14.54
CA GLU A 236 -25.62 -12.97 -14.11
C GLU A 236 -24.97 -13.64 -12.89
N LEU A 237 -23.62 -13.72 -12.87
CA LEU A 237 -22.89 -14.39 -11.79
C LEU A 237 -22.87 -13.59 -10.49
N THR A 238 -22.94 -12.25 -10.57
CA THR A 238 -22.72 -11.37 -9.42
C THR A 238 -23.96 -10.59 -9.00
N GLY A 239 -24.96 -10.47 -9.87
CA GLY A 239 -26.11 -9.59 -9.70
C GLY A 239 -25.81 -8.10 -9.87
N MET A 240 -24.61 -7.72 -10.31
CA MET A 240 -24.26 -6.32 -10.57
C MET A 240 -24.96 -5.80 -11.81
N GLU A 241 -25.54 -4.60 -11.75
CA GLU A 241 -26.40 -4.07 -12.82
C GLU A 241 -25.63 -3.69 -14.09
N ARG A 242 -24.46 -3.04 -13.95
CA ARG A 242 -23.65 -2.58 -15.09
C ARG A 242 -22.17 -2.85 -14.86
N VAL A 243 -21.42 -3.03 -15.95
CA VAL A 243 -20.01 -3.44 -15.94
C VAL A 243 -19.19 -2.57 -16.90
N ALA A 244 -18.01 -2.14 -16.47
CA ALA A 244 -17.00 -1.46 -17.27
C ALA A 244 -15.64 -2.16 -17.16
N PHE A 245 -14.81 -2.08 -18.20
CA PHE A 245 -13.53 -2.77 -18.30
C PHE A 245 -12.37 -1.78 -18.48
N CYS A 246 -11.31 -1.97 -17.70
CA CYS A 246 -10.04 -1.26 -17.76
C CYS A 246 -8.86 -2.25 -17.72
N ASN A 247 -7.64 -1.78 -17.50
CA ASN A 247 -6.43 -2.59 -17.75
C ASN A 247 -5.87 -3.26 -16.50
N SER A 248 -6.25 -2.78 -15.30
CA SER A 248 -5.71 -3.31 -14.05
C SER A 248 -6.66 -3.10 -12.87
N GLY A 249 -6.44 -3.87 -11.79
CA GLY A 249 -7.11 -3.64 -10.50
C GLY A 249 -6.93 -2.20 -9.99
N THR A 250 -5.74 -1.62 -10.14
CA THR A 250 -5.47 -0.21 -9.77
C THR A 250 -6.40 0.76 -10.52
N GLU A 251 -6.56 0.58 -11.83
CA GLU A 251 -7.45 1.44 -12.63
C GLU A 251 -8.92 1.25 -12.24
N SER A 252 -9.32 0.02 -11.88
CA SER A 252 -10.67 -0.25 -11.43
C SER A 252 -11.00 0.48 -10.12
N VAL A 253 -10.09 0.45 -9.13
CA VAL A 253 -10.22 1.22 -7.88
C VAL A 253 -10.24 2.72 -8.15
N MET A 254 -9.28 3.22 -8.94
CA MET A 254 -9.20 4.65 -9.29
C MET A 254 -10.53 5.14 -9.90
N THR A 255 -11.11 4.35 -10.79
CA THR A 255 -12.37 4.68 -11.47
C THR A 255 -13.56 4.55 -10.51
N ALA A 256 -13.64 3.50 -9.71
CA ALA A 256 -14.72 3.29 -8.73
C ALA A 256 -14.83 4.46 -7.74
N LEU A 257 -13.69 4.95 -7.22
CA LEU A 257 -13.67 6.11 -6.32
C LEU A 257 -14.09 7.39 -7.04
N ARG A 258 -13.73 7.56 -8.31
CA ARG A 258 -14.17 8.71 -9.12
C ARG A 258 -15.69 8.69 -9.36
N LEU A 259 -16.25 7.53 -9.67
CA LEU A 259 -17.70 7.34 -9.85
C LEU A 259 -18.46 7.61 -8.56
N ALA A 260 -17.93 7.14 -7.42
CA ALA A 260 -18.52 7.42 -6.11
C ALA A 260 -18.58 8.93 -5.83
N ARG A 261 -17.46 9.64 -5.99
CA ARG A 261 -17.39 11.11 -5.84
C ARG A 261 -18.36 11.84 -6.77
N LEU A 262 -18.42 11.44 -8.03
CA LEU A 262 -19.36 12.02 -9.01
C LEU A 262 -20.82 11.84 -8.56
N ALA A 263 -21.18 10.64 -8.13
CA ALA A 263 -22.55 10.31 -7.77
C ALA A 263 -23.00 10.98 -6.46
N THR A 264 -22.09 11.14 -5.50
CA THR A 264 -22.42 11.73 -4.18
C THR A 264 -22.20 13.23 -4.12
N GLY A 265 -21.35 13.81 -4.98
CA GLY A 265 -20.89 15.20 -4.87
C GLY A 265 -20.07 15.47 -3.61
N ARG A 266 -19.40 14.43 -3.08
CA ARG A 266 -18.61 14.47 -1.83
C ARG A 266 -17.18 14.08 -2.14
N ASP A 267 -16.24 14.50 -1.29
CA ASP A 267 -14.81 14.35 -1.57
C ASP A 267 -14.17 13.17 -0.82
N LYS A 268 -14.55 12.97 0.45
CA LYS A 268 -13.81 12.10 1.37
C LYS A 268 -14.10 10.63 1.16
N ILE A 269 -13.07 9.80 1.29
CA ILE A 269 -13.20 8.35 1.25
C ILE A 269 -12.64 7.75 2.54
N VAL A 270 -13.22 6.64 2.96
CA VAL A 270 -12.66 5.81 4.02
C VAL A 270 -11.97 4.60 3.40
N ILE A 271 -10.73 4.37 3.80
CA ILE A 271 -9.99 3.12 3.59
C ILE A 271 -9.63 2.51 4.95
N PHE A 272 -9.21 1.25 4.95
CA PHE A 272 -8.77 0.58 6.17
C PHE A 272 -7.27 0.28 6.14
N ASP A 273 -6.64 0.32 7.31
CA ASP A 273 -5.25 -0.10 7.47
C ASP A 273 -5.04 -1.55 7.00
N ASP A 274 -3.81 -1.87 6.60
CA ASP A 274 -3.40 -3.17 6.04
C ASP A 274 -4.03 -3.61 4.70
N SER A 275 -5.10 -2.96 4.23
CA SER A 275 -5.71 -3.19 2.91
C SER A 275 -4.74 -2.87 1.75
N TYR A 276 -4.99 -3.46 0.59
CA TYR A 276 -4.30 -3.12 -0.66
C TYR A 276 -5.28 -2.84 -1.81
N HIS A 277 -5.36 -1.57 -2.21
CA HIS A 277 -6.25 -1.11 -3.28
C HIS A 277 -5.49 -0.70 -4.56
N GLY A 278 -4.36 -1.34 -4.83
CA GLY A 278 -3.49 -1.00 -5.96
C GLY A 278 -2.48 0.11 -5.65
N GLN A 279 -2.06 0.83 -6.69
CA GLN A 279 -1.01 1.85 -6.61
C GLN A 279 -1.46 3.25 -7.05
N PHE A 280 -2.77 3.51 -7.04
CA PHE A 280 -3.29 4.87 -7.25
C PHE A 280 -2.95 5.72 -6.04
N ASP A 281 -2.29 6.86 -6.23
CA ASP A 281 -1.83 7.74 -5.15
C ASP A 281 -2.91 8.06 -4.11
N GLY A 282 -4.17 8.24 -4.55
CA GLY A 282 -5.30 8.53 -3.68
C GLY A 282 -5.77 7.40 -2.76
N VAL A 283 -5.11 6.24 -2.79
CA VAL A 283 -5.29 5.15 -1.80
C VAL A 283 -3.98 4.76 -1.10
N LEU A 284 -2.87 5.44 -1.41
CA LEU A 284 -1.56 5.21 -0.78
C LEU A 284 -1.39 6.11 0.45
N ALA A 285 -2.29 5.94 1.41
CA ALA A 285 -2.40 6.72 2.64
C ALA A 285 -2.20 5.87 3.91
N MET A 286 -1.69 6.48 4.98
CA MET A 286 -1.67 5.92 6.34
C MET A 286 -2.21 6.94 7.35
N ALA A 287 -2.71 6.48 8.49
CA ALA A 287 -3.12 7.36 9.58
C ALA A 287 -1.92 8.21 10.05
N ALA A 288 -2.14 9.50 10.28
CA ALA A 288 -1.12 10.37 10.84
C ALA A 288 -0.85 9.99 12.30
N ALA A 289 0.43 10.02 12.71
CA ALA A 289 0.87 9.49 14.01
C ALA A 289 0.14 10.08 15.23
N ASN A 290 -0.40 11.30 15.12
CA ASN A 290 -1.01 12.03 16.23
C ASN A 290 -2.47 12.46 15.95
N GLU A 291 -3.05 12.08 14.81
CA GLU A 291 -4.40 12.48 14.42
C GLU A 291 -5.08 11.36 13.63
N GLU A 292 -6.09 10.70 14.21
CA GLU A 292 -6.75 9.53 13.60
C GLU A 292 -7.46 9.85 12.27
N ILE A 293 -7.87 11.10 12.06
CA ILE A 293 -8.64 11.52 10.89
C ILE A 293 -7.74 12.06 9.76
N LYS A 294 -6.58 12.63 10.09
CA LYS A 294 -5.65 13.09 9.06
C LYS A 294 -4.84 11.91 8.55
N SER A 295 -4.66 11.85 7.23
CA SER A 295 -3.78 10.89 6.61
C SER A 295 -2.44 11.52 6.23
N SER A 296 -1.44 10.65 6.06
CA SER A 296 -0.14 10.99 5.51
C SER A 296 0.18 10.02 4.37
N PRO A 297 0.92 10.46 3.34
CA PRO A 297 1.40 9.56 2.30
C PRO A 297 2.23 8.41 2.88
N VAL A 298 1.99 7.19 2.39
CA VAL A 298 2.73 5.99 2.88
C VAL A 298 4.19 5.97 2.48
N LEU A 299 4.55 6.66 1.38
CA LEU A 299 5.89 6.64 0.78
C LEU A 299 6.25 8.00 0.16
N PRO A 300 7.56 8.29 -0.03
CA PRO A 300 8.02 9.43 -0.80
C PRO A 300 7.48 9.43 -2.24
N GLY A 301 7.36 10.61 -2.83
CA GLY A 301 6.86 10.81 -4.20
C GLY A 301 5.35 11.00 -4.28
N ILE A 302 4.58 10.53 -3.29
CA ILE A 302 3.14 10.77 -3.19
C ILE A 302 2.90 12.13 -2.53
N LEU A 303 2.14 12.99 -3.21
CA LEU A 303 1.80 14.33 -2.70
C LEU A 303 0.84 14.24 -1.52
N GLN A 304 1.03 15.07 -0.50
CA GLN A 304 0.09 15.18 0.63
C GLN A 304 -1.35 15.44 0.15
N ARG A 305 -1.50 16.33 -0.84
CA ARG A 305 -2.80 16.68 -1.44
C ARG A 305 -3.54 15.52 -2.10
N MET A 306 -2.85 14.44 -2.46
CA MET A 306 -3.51 13.26 -3.02
C MET A 306 -4.23 12.43 -1.95
N VAL A 307 -3.87 12.61 -0.68
CA VAL A 307 -4.43 11.81 0.43
C VAL A 307 -5.23 12.65 1.43
N ASP A 308 -5.31 13.97 1.28
CA ASP A 308 -6.02 14.88 2.21
C ASP A 308 -7.52 14.53 2.37
N ASP A 309 -8.12 13.89 1.36
CA ASP A 309 -9.51 13.39 1.39
C ASP A 309 -9.62 11.90 1.71
N VAL A 310 -8.60 11.32 2.30
CA VAL A 310 -8.58 9.91 2.71
C VAL A 310 -8.55 9.81 4.23
N ILE A 311 -9.54 9.11 4.79
CA ILE A 311 -9.57 8.73 6.20
C ILE A 311 -9.14 7.27 6.28
N VAL A 312 -8.09 6.98 7.07
CA VAL A 312 -7.56 5.61 7.25
C VAL A 312 -7.97 5.09 8.62
N LEU A 313 -8.75 4.02 8.66
CA LEU A 313 -9.31 3.47 9.90
C LEU A 313 -8.84 2.05 10.18
N THR A 314 -8.88 1.62 11.44
CA THR A 314 -8.56 0.24 11.81
C THR A 314 -9.66 -0.74 11.42
N TYR A 315 -9.32 -1.76 10.63
CA TYR A 315 -10.33 -2.68 10.11
C TYR A 315 -11.02 -3.50 11.21
N GLY A 316 -12.34 -3.70 11.07
CA GLY A 316 -13.11 -4.59 11.95
C GLY A 316 -13.45 -4.05 13.34
N THR A 317 -13.27 -2.75 13.62
CA THR A 317 -13.49 -2.19 14.97
C THR A 317 -14.77 -1.35 15.08
N ALA A 318 -15.41 -1.37 16.26
CA ALA A 318 -16.58 -0.54 16.55
C ALA A 318 -16.27 0.96 16.44
N LYS A 319 -15.09 1.38 16.90
CA LYS A 319 -14.61 2.78 16.81
C LYS A 319 -14.60 3.28 15.37
N SER A 320 -14.18 2.45 14.41
CA SER A 320 -14.21 2.82 13.00
C SER A 320 -15.64 3.04 12.47
N LEU A 321 -16.61 2.25 12.91
CA LEU A 321 -18.02 2.47 12.56
C LEU A 321 -18.54 3.79 13.13
N GLU A 322 -18.12 4.18 14.34
CA GLU A 322 -18.47 5.47 14.95
C GLU A 322 -17.88 6.64 14.16
N ILE A 323 -16.61 6.56 13.78
CA ILE A 323 -15.97 7.60 12.96
C ILE A 323 -16.68 7.73 11.60
N ILE A 324 -16.98 6.61 10.94
CA ILE A 324 -17.73 6.60 9.68
C ILE A 324 -19.10 7.27 9.83
N LYS A 325 -19.79 7.05 10.96
CA LYS A 325 -21.06 7.73 11.28
C LYS A 325 -20.90 9.24 11.43
N THR A 326 -19.86 9.67 12.13
CA THR A 326 -19.57 11.11 12.35
C THR A 326 -19.34 11.85 11.04
N TYR A 327 -18.56 11.27 10.12
CA TYR A 327 -18.21 11.91 8.85
C TYR A 327 -19.17 11.61 7.70
N ALA A 328 -20.27 10.90 7.97
CA ALA A 328 -21.16 10.34 6.94
C ALA A 328 -21.59 11.30 5.82
N HIS A 329 -21.80 12.57 6.17
CA HIS A 329 -22.22 13.63 5.25
C HIS A 329 -21.12 14.09 4.27
N GLU A 330 -19.85 13.86 4.62
CA GLU A 330 -18.67 14.18 3.79
C GLU A 330 -18.17 12.96 2.98
N LEU A 331 -18.67 11.77 3.27
CA LEU A 331 -18.17 10.52 2.68
C LEU A 331 -18.76 10.27 1.30
N ALA A 332 -17.87 10.32 0.31
CA ALA A 332 -18.07 9.87 -1.06
C ALA A 332 -18.12 8.35 -1.15
N ALA A 333 -17.34 7.62 -0.35
CA ALA A 333 -17.34 6.16 -0.32
C ALA A 333 -16.71 5.60 0.95
N VAL A 334 -17.07 4.36 1.26
CA VAL A 334 -16.23 3.48 2.08
C VAL A 334 -15.76 2.34 1.19
N ILE A 335 -14.44 2.19 0.99
CA ILE A 335 -13.86 1.08 0.24
C ILE A 335 -13.24 0.06 1.19
N VAL A 336 -13.51 -1.22 0.93
CA VAL A 336 -13.10 -2.34 1.78
C VAL A 336 -12.50 -3.44 0.93
N GLU A 337 -11.36 -4.01 1.35
CA GLU A 337 -10.92 -5.34 0.93
C GLU A 337 -11.60 -6.33 1.89
N PRO A 338 -12.68 -7.04 1.49
CA PRO A 338 -13.58 -7.71 2.44
C PRO A 338 -12.85 -8.69 3.37
N VAL A 339 -11.88 -9.43 2.81
CA VAL A 339 -10.86 -10.14 3.58
C VAL A 339 -9.51 -9.68 3.08
N GLN A 340 -8.76 -9.02 3.96
CA GLN A 340 -7.47 -8.45 3.61
C GLN A 340 -6.44 -9.55 3.34
N THR A 341 -5.80 -9.50 2.17
CA THR A 341 -4.71 -10.41 1.81
C THR A 341 -3.51 -10.35 2.74
N ARG A 342 -3.41 -9.34 3.62
CA ARG A 342 -2.39 -9.24 4.67
C ARG A 342 -2.85 -9.76 6.04
N ARG A 343 -4.16 -9.81 6.27
CA ARG A 343 -4.82 -10.22 7.52
C ARG A 343 -5.97 -11.19 7.21
N ILE A 344 -5.62 -12.30 6.57
CA ILE A 344 -6.59 -13.34 6.15
C ILE A 344 -7.30 -13.99 7.35
N ASP A 345 -6.67 -13.92 8.53
CA ASP A 345 -7.24 -14.30 9.83
C ASP A 345 -8.46 -13.45 10.22
N LEU A 346 -8.52 -12.19 9.77
CA LEU A 346 -9.58 -11.25 10.10
C LEU A 346 -10.68 -11.31 9.02
N GLN A 347 -11.78 -12.00 9.35
CA GLN A 347 -12.96 -12.16 8.48
C GLN A 347 -14.20 -11.56 9.17
N PRO A 348 -14.29 -10.23 9.32
CA PRO A 348 -15.17 -9.60 10.29
C PRO A 348 -16.59 -9.43 9.72
N LYS A 349 -17.33 -10.54 9.62
CA LYS A 349 -18.66 -10.59 9.01
C LYS A 349 -19.64 -9.61 9.65
N GLU A 350 -19.69 -9.56 10.97
CA GLU A 350 -20.61 -8.70 11.72
C GLU A 350 -20.29 -7.22 11.47
N PHE A 351 -19.02 -6.85 11.45
CA PHE A 351 -18.58 -5.50 11.10
C PHE A 351 -19.00 -5.11 9.68
N LEU A 352 -18.78 -5.99 8.69
CA LEU A 352 -19.16 -5.74 7.31
C LEU A 352 -20.68 -5.59 7.14
N GLN A 353 -21.47 -6.40 7.85
CA GLN A 353 -22.93 -6.30 7.85
C GLN A 353 -23.41 -4.98 8.46
N GLN A 354 -22.86 -4.58 9.61
CA GLN A 354 -23.16 -3.30 10.24
C GLN A 354 -22.75 -2.12 9.36
N LEU A 355 -21.58 -2.20 8.73
CA LEU A 355 -21.09 -1.22 7.78
C LEU A 355 -22.06 -1.08 6.61
N ARG A 356 -22.47 -2.19 5.98
CA ARG A 356 -23.43 -2.17 4.87
C ARG A 356 -24.78 -1.57 5.26
N GLN A 357 -25.31 -1.96 6.42
CA GLN A 357 -26.58 -1.44 6.91
C GLN A 357 -26.50 0.08 7.07
N PHE A 358 -25.40 0.56 7.66
CA PHE A 358 -25.16 1.97 7.87
C PHE A 358 -24.98 2.74 6.55
N THR A 359 -24.07 2.31 5.68
CA THR A 359 -23.76 3.00 4.42
C THR A 359 -24.99 3.08 3.52
N LYS A 360 -25.82 2.03 3.48
CA LYS A 360 -27.12 2.05 2.81
C LYS A 360 -28.06 3.11 3.37
N LYS A 361 -28.19 3.22 4.70
CA LYS A 361 -29.06 4.22 5.35
C LYS A 361 -28.56 5.65 5.13
N ALA A 362 -27.24 5.85 5.09
CA ALA A 362 -26.61 7.16 4.93
C ALA A 362 -26.37 7.57 3.46
N ASN A 363 -26.81 6.76 2.49
CA ASN A 363 -26.54 6.96 1.06
C ASN A 363 -25.04 7.16 0.77
N ILE A 364 -24.19 6.34 1.41
CA ILE A 364 -22.76 6.27 1.14
C ILE A 364 -22.54 4.99 0.32
N PRO A 365 -21.92 5.04 -0.87
CA PRO A 365 -21.59 3.81 -1.59
C PRO A 365 -20.56 2.99 -0.81
N LEU A 366 -20.90 1.71 -0.60
CA LEU A 366 -19.96 0.71 -0.15
C LEU A 366 -19.27 0.10 -1.38
N ILE A 367 -17.95 0.22 -1.45
CA ILE A 367 -17.14 -0.36 -2.51
C ILE A 367 -16.42 -1.60 -1.97
N PHE A 368 -16.64 -2.75 -2.58
CA PHE A 368 -15.84 -3.94 -2.31
C PHE A 368 -14.71 -4.07 -3.31
N ASP A 369 -13.48 -4.11 -2.81
CA ASP A 369 -12.33 -4.50 -3.60
C ASP A 369 -12.18 -6.01 -3.62
N GLU A 370 -12.71 -6.61 -4.68
CA GLU A 370 -12.73 -8.05 -4.91
C GLU A 370 -11.72 -8.45 -6.00
N VAL A 371 -10.65 -7.67 -6.21
CA VAL A 371 -9.61 -7.99 -7.18
C VAL A 371 -8.93 -9.34 -6.87
N VAL A 372 -8.89 -9.77 -5.60
CA VAL A 372 -8.36 -11.08 -5.18
C VAL A 372 -9.47 -12.11 -4.92
N THR A 373 -10.50 -11.69 -4.19
CA THR A 373 -11.54 -12.59 -3.65
C THR A 373 -12.65 -12.89 -4.65
N GLY A 374 -12.88 -11.99 -5.60
CA GLY A 374 -13.93 -12.11 -6.61
C GLY A 374 -13.75 -13.38 -7.44
N PHE A 375 -14.84 -14.13 -7.62
CA PHE A 375 -14.89 -15.41 -8.34
C PHE A 375 -14.03 -16.55 -7.76
N ARG A 376 -13.17 -16.28 -6.76
CA ARG A 376 -12.24 -17.24 -6.15
C ARG A 376 -12.85 -17.99 -4.98
N VAL A 377 -13.38 -17.27 -3.99
CA VAL A 377 -13.93 -17.88 -2.77
C VAL A 377 -15.33 -18.43 -2.98
N HIS A 378 -16.07 -17.78 -3.88
CA HIS A 378 -17.46 -18.05 -4.26
C HIS A 378 -17.70 -17.43 -5.65
N GLN A 379 -18.69 -17.89 -6.42
CA GLN A 379 -18.98 -17.34 -7.76
C GLN A 379 -19.27 -15.83 -7.72
N LYS A 380 -20.07 -15.38 -6.75
CA LYS A 380 -20.34 -13.96 -6.45
C LYS A 380 -19.24 -13.27 -5.61
N GLY A 381 -18.09 -13.92 -5.37
CA GLY A 381 -17.04 -13.40 -4.51
C GLY A 381 -17.43 -13.32 -3.03
N SER A 382 -16.75 -12.45 -2.29
CA SER A 382 -16.99 -12.18 -0.86
C SER A 382 -18.41 -11.67 -0.61
N GLN A 383 -19.03 -10.99 -1.58
CA GLN A 383 -20.44 -10.63 -1.48
C GLN A 383 -21.34 -11.85 -1.26
N GLY A 384 -21.13 -12.92 -2.04
CA GLY A 384 -21.85 -14.18 -1.86
C GLY A 384 -21.48 -14.88 -0.56
N TRP A 385 -20.19 -14.88 -0.21
CA TRP A 385 -19.70 -15.50 1.03
C TRP A 385 -20.28 -14.87 2.30
N PHE A 386 -20.34 -13.54 2.37
CA PHE A 386 -20.84 -12.82 3.54
C PHE A 386 -22.34 -12.51 3.47
N GLY A 387 -22.98 -12.69 2.31
CA GLY A 387 -24.38 -12.30 2.08
C GLY A 387 -24.56 -10.77 2.08
N ILE A 388 -23.63 -10.04 1.47
CA ILE A 388 -23.60 -8.57 1.46
C ILE A 388 -23.49 -8.06 0.03
N ASP A 389 -24.46 -7.26 -0.41
CA ASP A 389 -24.40 -6.59 -1.71
C ASP A 389 -23.74 -5.22 -1.60
N ALA A 390 -22.57 -5.05 -2.21
CA ALA A 390 -21.90 -3.77 -2.34
C ALA A 390 -22.62 -2.89 -3.39
N ASP A 391 -22.32 -1.59 -3.39
CA ASP A 391 -22.84 -0.65 -4.40
C ASP A 391 -21.98 -0.66 -5.67
N ILE A 392 -20.67 -0.78 -5.49
CA ILE A 392 -19.66 -0.92 -6.53
C ILE A 392 -18.68 -2.03 -6.11
N VAL A 393 -18.20 -2.79 -7.08
CA VAL A 393 -17.22 -3.86 -6.89
C VAL A 393 -16.12 -3.73 -7.92
N THR A 394 -14.87 -3.87 -7.49
CA THR A 394 -13.73 -3.94 -8.38
C THR A 394 -13.24 -5.37 -8.52
N TYR A 395 -13.04 -5.83 -9.75
CA TYR A 395 -12.48 -7.15 -10.05
C TYR A 395 -11.22 -7.06 -10.90
N GLY A 396 -10.43 -8.14 -10.89
CA GLY A 396 -9.24 -8.29 -11.71
C GLY A 396 -8.70 -9.71 -11.59
N LYS A 397 -7.38 -9.86 -11.67
CA LYS A 397 -6.66 -11.13 -11.49
C LYS A 397 -7.31 -12.31 -12.25
N CYS A 398 -7.98 -13.22 -11.54
CA CYS A 398 -8.46 -14.48 -12.10
C CYS A 398 -9.44 -14.31 -13.25
N VAL A 399 -10.20 -13.20 -13.28
CA VAL A 399 -11.13 -12.89 -14.37
C VAL A 399 -10.41 -12.74 -15.71
N GLY A 400 -9.15 -12.31 -15.71
CA GLY A 400 -8.38 -12.12 -16.93
C GLY A 400 -7.84 -13.41 -17.53
N GLY A 401 -7.94 -14.55 -16.85
CA GLY A 401 -7.43 -15.82 -17.36
C GLY A 401 -5.93 -15.79 -17.71
N GLY A 402 -5.14 -14.97 -17.01
CA GLY A 402 -3.71 -14.74 -17.33
C GLY A 402 -3.42 -13.48 -18.14
N THR A 403 -4.43 -12.79 -18.67
CA THR A 403 -4.28 -11.50 -19.37
C THR A 403 -4.53 -10.30 -18.44
N PRO A 404 -3.95 -9.12 -18.74
CA PRO A 404 -4.26 -7.89 -18.00
C PRO A 404 -5.75 -7.50 -18.13
N ILE A 405 -6.40 -7.26 -17.00
CA ILE A 405 -7.77 -6.78 -16.92
C ILE A 405 -8.03 -6.11 -15.57
N GLY A 406 -8.87 -5.08 -15.59
CA GLY A 406 -9.59 -4.55 -14.43
C GLY A 406 -11.06 -4.38 -14.78
N ILE A 407 -11.94 -4.53 -13.80
CA ILE A 407 -13.38 -4.43 -14.00
C ILE A 407 -13.97 -3.58 -12.88
N ILE A 408 -14.87 -2.67 -13.24
CA ILE A 408 -15.76 -1.98 -12.32
C ILE A 408 -17.17 -2.50 -12.60
N ALA A 409 -17.83 -3.08 -11.60
CA ALA A 409 -19.22 -3.49 -11.71
C ALA A 409 -20.02 -2.84 -10.57
N GLY A 410 -21.26 -2.46 -10.81
CA GLY A 410 -22.03 -1.78 -9.76
C GLY A 410 -23.44 -1.45 -10.17
N LYS A 411 -24.15 -0.79 -9.26
CA LYS A 411 -25.48 -0.25 -9.52
C LYS A 411 -25.44 0.84 -10.59
N ALA A 412 -26.49 0.93 -11.40
CA ALA A 412 -26.61 1.88 -12.48
C ALA A 412 -26.42 3.33 -12.01
N VAL A 413 -26.92 3.69 -10.82
CA VAL A 413 -26.76 5.05 -10.27
C VAL A 413 -25.31 5.54 -10.22
N TYR A 414 -24.34 4.62 -10.02
CA TYR A 414 -22.91 4.94 -10.05
C TYR A 414 -22.31 4.74 -11.44
N MET A 415 -22.63 3.62 -12.09
CA MET A 415 -22.04 3.25 -13.38
C MET A 415 -22.47 4.16 -14.54
N ASN A 416 -23.62 4.84 -14.41
CA ASN A 416 -24.04 5.89 -15.34
C ASN A 416 -23.05 7.07 -15.39
N GLY A 417 -22.16 7.21 -14.41
CA GLY A 417 -21.06 8.17 -14.48
C GLY A 417 -20.05 7.89 -15.59
N ILE A 418 -20.07 6.70 -16.20
CA ILE A 418 -19.18 6.35 -17.32
C ILE A 418 -19.75 6.85 -18.66
N ASP A 419 -21.06 6.71 -18.88
CA ASP A 419 -21.68 6.88 -20.21
C ASP A 419 -22.95 7.75 -20.21
N GLY A 420 -23.33 8.32 -19.07
CA GLY A 420 -24.47 9.21 -18.92
C GLY A 420 -25.81 8.48 -18.78
N GLY A 421 -25.79 7.15 -18.67
CA GLY A 421 -26.98 6.33 -18.43
C GLY A 421 -27.65 5.80 -19.70
N TYR A 422 -28.72 5.04 -19.49
CA TYR A 422 -29.42 4.32 -20.55
C TYR A 422 -30.30 5.23 -21.41
N TRP A 423 -30.31 4.96 -22.71
CA TRP A 423 -31.13 5.58 -23.75
C TRP A 423 -31.29 4.58 -24.92
N ASN A 424 -32.21 4.85 -25.84
CA ASN A 424 -32.59 3.97 -26.93
C ASN A 424 -32.59 4.68 -28.29
N TYR A 425 -32.55 3.89 -29.36
CA TYR A 425 -32.79 4.37 -30.72
C TYR A 425 -34.28 4.38 -31.03
N GLY A 426 -34.72 5.35 -31.82
CA GLY A 426 -36.11 5.46 -32.26
C GLY A 426 -37.06 6.12 -31.26
N ASP A 427 -36.53 6.71 -30.18
CA ASP A 427 -37.25 7.58 -29.25
C ASP A 427 -36.45 8.86 -28.94
N ASP A 428 -36.99 9.72 -28.07
CA ASP A 428 -36.37 10.99 -27.66
C ASP A 428 -35.47 10.86 -26.40
N SER A 429 -35.09 9.63 -26.01
CA SER A 429 -34.24 9.43 -24.85
C SER A 429 -32.77 9.78 -25.15
N TYR A 430 -32.04 10.24 -24.13
CA TYR A 430 -30.65 10.67 -24.24
C TYR A 430 -29.89 10.41 -22.93
N PRO A 431 -28.54 10.45 -22.90
CA PRO A 431 -27.78 10.33 -21.66
C PRO A 431 -28.10 11.49 -20.68
N GLN A 432 -28.85 11.20 -19.62
CA GLN A 432 -29.35 12.20 -18.66
C GLN A 432 -28.46 12.41 -17.44
N LYS A 433 -27.47 11.54 -17.21
CA LYS A 433 -26.61 11.59 -16.01
C LYS A 433 -25.29 12.28 -16.31
N LEU A 434 -24.76 12.97 -15.30
CA LEU A 434 -23.41 13.53 -15.35
C LEU A 434 -22.39 12.42 -15.60
N GLN A 435 -21.41 12.72 -16.45
CA GLN A 435 -20.31 11.82 -16.78
C GLN A 435 -19.02 12.30 -16.13
N THR A 436 -18.12 11.37 -15.85
CA THR A 436 -16.73 11.64 -15.53
C THR A 436 -15.83 11.13 -16.65
N PHE A 437 -14.55 11.49 -16.62
CA PHE A 437 -13.61 11.01 -17.61
C PHE A 437 -13.24 9.54 -17.38
N PHE A 438 -13.41 8.71 -18.40
CA PHE A 438 -12.99 7.32 -18.44
C PHE A 438 -12.46 6.96 -19.83
N ALA A 439 -11.21 6.53 -19.91
CA ALA A 439 -10.55 6.17 -21.16
C ALA A 439 -9.44 5.13 -20.90
N GLY A 440 -8.89 4.57 -21.98
CA GLY A 440 -7.75 3.68 -21.95
C GLY A 440 -7.62 2.92 -23.26
N THR A 441 -6.45 3.00 -23.90
CA THR A 441 -6.19 2.41 -25.23
C THR A 441 -6.48 0.92 -25.28
N PHE A 442 -6.16 0.19 -24.20
CA PHE A 442 -6.33 -1.26 -24.12
C PHE A 442 -7.61 -1.69 -23.38
N ASN A 443 -8.49 -0.75 -23.03
CA ASN A 443 -9.77 -1.09 -22.40
C ASN A 443 -10.56 -2.03 -23.31
N LYS A 444 -11.04 -3.15 -22.75
CA LYS A 444 -11.73 -4.22 -23.50
C LYS A 444 -10.86 -4.87 -24.59
N ASN A 445 -9.54 -4.97 -24.39
CA ASN A 445 -8.65 -5.66 -25.33
C ASN A 445 -9.25 -7.03 -25.77
N PRO A 446 -9.35 -7.33 -27.09
CA PRO A 446 -10.00 -8.55 -27.58
C PRO A 446 -9.43 -9.84 -26.99
N LEU A 447 -8.12 -9.89 -26.73
CA LEU A 447 -7.47 -11.04 -26.11
C LEU A 447 -7.94 -11.22 -24.66
N SER A 448 -7.97 -10.13 -23.89
CA SER A 448 -8.48 -10.13 -22.52
C SER A 448 -9.97 -10.46 -22.44
N MET A 449 -10.79 -9.96 -23.38
CA MET A 449 -12.22 -10.29 -23.42
C MET A 449 -12.47 -11.75 -23.81
N SER A 450 -11.66 -12.33 -24.71
CA SER A 450 -11.76 -13.75 -25.04
C SER A 450 -11.44 -14.64 -23.84
N ALA A 451 -10.36 -14.34 -23.12
CA ALA A 451 -10.00 -15.04 -21.89
C ALA A 451 -11.07 -14.87 -20.79
N ALA A 452 -11.54 -13.64 -20.57
CA ALA A 452 -12.56 -13.37 -19.56
C ALA A 452 -13.88 -14.09 -19.86
N ARG A 453 -14.32 -14.11 -21.12
CA ARG A 453 -15.50 -14.89 -21.53
C ARG A 453 -15.32 -16.37 -21.22
N ALA A 454 -14.17 -16.94 -21.58
CA ALA A 454 -13.88 -18.35 -21.32
C ALA A 454 -13.90 -18.67 -19.82
N VAL A 455 -13.29 -17.81 -18.99
CA VAL A 455 -13.32 -17.93 -17.52
C VAL A 455 -14.74 -17.84 -16.98
N MET A 456 -15.49 -16.80 -17.33
CA MET A 456 -16.85 -16.59 -16.82
C MET A 456 -17.79 -17.72 -17.24
N GLN A 457 -17.71 -18.19 -18.49
CA GLN A 457 -18.50 -19.32 -18.97
C GLN A 457 -18.14 -20.62 -18.24
N HIS A 458 -16.84 -20.87 -18.00
CA HIS A 458 -16.39 -22.03 -17.24
C HIS A 458 -16.92 -21.99 -15.80
N LEU A 459 -16.79 -20.85 -15.11
CA LEU A 459 -17.32 -20.66 -13.76
C LEU A 459 -18.83 -20.89 -13.70
N LYS A 460 -19.58 -20.31 -14.64
CA LYS A 460 -21.04 -20.51 -14.75
C LYS A 460 -21.39 -21.98 -14.94
N THR A 461 -20.67 -22.68 -15.80
CA THR A 461 -20.91 -24.10 -16.13
C THR A 461 -20.60 -25.02 -14.94
N GLN A 462 -19.51 -24.77 -14.23
CA GLN A 462 -19.08 -25.62 -13.11
C GLN A 462 -19.90 -25.41 -11.83
N GLY A 463 -20.60 -24.27 -11.69
CA GLY A 463 -21.39 -23.99 -10.50
C GLY A 463 -20.53 -23.68 -9.26
N LEU A 464 -21.17 -23.63 -8.10
CA LEU A 464 -20.53 -23.36 -6.80
C LEU A 464 -19.56 -24.47 -6.37
N ALA A 465 -19.79 -25.71 -6.84
CA ALA A 465 -19.00 -26.88 -6.48
C ALA A 465 -17.51 -26.69 -6.78
N LEU A 466 -17.14 -25.92 -7.81
CA LEU A 466 -15.74 -25.64 -8.13
C LEU A 466 -15.04 -24.91 -6.97
N GLN A 467 -15.63 -23.83 -6.45
CA GLN A 467 -15.04 -23.09 -5.34
C GLN A 467 -15.14 -23.89 -4.04
N GLU A 468 -16.25 -24.59 -3.79
CA GLU A 468 -16.41 -25.43 -2.60
C GLU A 468 -15.32 -26.50 -2.51
N ASN A 469 -15.09 -27.26 -3.59
CA ASN A 469 -14.05 -28.29 -3.65
C ASN A 469 -12.65 -27.69 -3.47
N LEU A 470 -12.36 -26.56 -4.12
CA LEU A 470 -11.08 -25.88 -4.01
C LEU A 470 -10.83 -25.34 -2.58
N ASN A 471 -11.86 -24.78 -1.96
CA ASN A 471 -11.81 -24.30 -0.58
C ASN A 471 -11.59 -25.47 0.39
N GLN A 472 -12.27 -26.60 0.21
CA GLN A 472 -12.06 -27.81 1.01
C GLN A 472 -10.63 -28.36 0.89
N ARG A 473 -10.08 -28.42 -0.33
CA ARG A 473 -8.68 -28.84 -0.55
C ARG A 473 -7.70 -27.93 0.18
N THR A 474 -7.92 -26.62 0.13
CA THR A 474 -7.09 -25.66 0.86
C THR A 474 -7.22 -25.85 2.36
N SER A 475 -8.44 -26.00 2.89
CA SER A 475 -8.65 -26.25 4.32
C SER A 475 -7.92 -27.51 4.82
N LYS A 476 -7.90 -28.60 4.02
CA LYS A 476 -7.15 -29.82 4.37
C LYS A 476 -5.64 -29.56 4.52
N LEU A 477 -5.04 -28.82 3.58
CA LEU A 477 -3.63 -28.39 3.66
C LEU A 477 -3.35 -27.62 4.96
N ILE A 478 -4.21 -26.64 5.26
CA ILE A 478 -4.05 -25.72 6.39
C ILE A 478 -4.21 -26.44 7.72
N THR A 479 -5.23 -27.28 7.87
CA THR A 479 -5.45 -28.09 9.07
C THR A 479 -4.28 -29.04 9.32
N SER A 480 -3.76 -29.69 8.26
CA SER A 480 -2.66 -30.65 8.37
C SER A 480 -1.35 -29.98 8.81
N LEU A 481 -1.04 -28.79 8.27
CA LEU A 481 0.15 -28.03 8.68
C LEU A 481 0.01 -27.42 10.08
N ASN A 482 -1.16 -26.91 10.44
CA ASN A 482 -1.39 -26.38 11.79
C ASN A 482 -1.26 -27.47 12.85
N ALA A 483 -1.81 -28.67 12.61
CA ALA A 483 -1.65 -29.81 13.53
C ALA A 483 -0.15 -30.16 13.75
N TYR A 484 0.65 -30.13 12.67
CA TYR A 484 2.08 -30.32 12.78
C TYR A 484 2.78 -29.19 13.54
N PHE A 485 2.45 -27.93 13.26
CA PHE A 485 3.05 -26.79 13.96
C PHE A 485 2.75 -26.80 15.45
N GLU A 486 1.53 -27.19 15.85
CA GLU A 486 1.14 -27.38 17.24
C GLU A 486 1.89 -28.55 17.88
N GLN A 487 1.90 -29.73 17.25
CA GLN A 487 2.61 -30.92 17.75
C GLN A 487 4.10 -30.64 17.96
N GLU A 488 4.70 -29.88 17.06
CA GLU A 488 6.12 -29.62 17.08
C GLU A 488 6.51 -28.36 17.86
N ASP A 489 5.59 -27.52 18.36
CA ASP A 489 5.88 -26.18 18.95
C ASP A 489 6.64 -25.28 17.96
N VAL A 490 6.18 -25.23 16.71
CA VAL A 490 6.67 -24.30 15.68
C VAL A 490 5.93 -22.97 15.86
N PRO A 491 6.63 -21.82 15.97
CA PRO A 491 5.99 -20.52 16.17
C PRO A 491 5.42 -19.95 14.85
N ILE A 492 4.61 -20.74 14.16
CA ILE A 492 3.93 -20.40 12.91
C ILE A 492 2.52 -20.96 12.95
N LYS A 493 1.57 -20.21 12.40
CA LYS A 493 0.20 -20.62 12.11
C LYS A 493 -0.11 -20.37 10.65
N MET A 494 -0.84 -21.28 10.03
CA MET A 494 -1.44 -21.11 8.72
C MET A 494 -2.86 -20.55 8.86
N VAL A 495 -3.19 -19.56 8.04
CA VAL A 495 -4.52 -18.96 7.96
C VAL A 495 -4.99 -18.92 6.51
N ASN A 496 -6.28 -19.11 6.26
CA ASN A 496 -6.85 -19.10 4.91
C ASN A 496 -8.23 -18.44 4.82
N PHE A 497 -8.55 -17.97 3.62
CA PHE A 497 -9.87 -17.55 3.19
C PHE A 497 -10.13 -18.10 1.78
N GLY A 498 -11.04 -19.07 1.70
CA GLY A 498 -11.15 -19.94 0.53
C GLY A 498 -9.80 -20.58 0.19
N SER A 499 -9.36 -20.38 -1.05
CA SER A 499 -8.11 -20.89 -1.59
C SER A 499 -6.88 -19.99 -1.45
N VAL A 500 -7.03 -18.85 -0.76
CA VAL A 500 -5.91 -17.96 -0.41
C VAL A 500 -5.44 -18.28 0.99
N PHE A 501 -4.14 -18.44 1.20
CA PHE A 501 -3.58 -18.75 2.52
C PHE A 501 -2.24 -18.08 2.78
N ARG A 502 -1.84 -18.02 4.06
CA ARG A 502 -0.57 -17.39 4.51
C ARG A 502 0.03 -18.11 5.71
N PHE A 503 1.36 -18.02 5.78
CA PHE A 503 2.14 -18.31 6.98
C PHE A 503 2.17 -17.06 7.88
N VAL A 504 1.75 -17.20 9.14
CA VAL A 504 1.72 -16.13 10.14
C VAL A 504 2.58 -16.58 11.33
N PRO A 505 3.66 -15.86 11.69
CA PRO A 505 4.46 -16.25 12.84
C PRO A 505 3.76 -15.91 14.14
N SER A 506 3.97 -16.74 15.16
CA SER A 506 3.46 -16.54 16.51
C SER A 506 4.21 -15.40 17.21
N GLY A 507 3.49 -14.44 17.77
CA GLY A 507 4.03 -13.27 18.47
C GLY A 507 3.49 -11.94 17.93
N ASN A 508 3.87 -10.82 18.56
CA ASN A 508 3.49 -9.47 18.10
C ASN A 508 4.35 -9.01 16.91
N TYR A 509 4.22 -9.72 15.78
CA TYR A 509 4.84 -9.34 14.52
C TYR A 509 3.80 -8.66 13.62
N SER A 510 4.17 -7.55 12.98
CA SER A 510 3.37 -6.97 11.91
C SER A 510 3.79 -7.57 10.57
N TYR A 511 2.93 -7.51 9.55
CA TYR A 511 3.33 -7.94 8.21
C TYR A 511 4.59 -7.19 7.73
N LYS A 512 4.84 -5.94 8.19
CA LYS A 512 6.03 -5.14 7.84
C LYS A 512 7.31 -5.60 8.56
N SER A 513 7.19 -6.37 9.64
CA SER A 513 8.32 -6.81 10.47
C SER A 513 8.14 -8.25 10.94
N GLN A 514 8.68 -9.19 10.16
CA GLN A 514 8.66 -10.62 10.43
C GLN A 514 10.02 -11.15 10.90
N PRO A 515 10.08 -12.31 11.61
CA PRO A 515 11.34 -12.94 12.00
C PRO A 515 12.11 -13.51 10.80
N ILE A 516 13.44 -13.50 10.86
CA ILE A 516 14.30 -14.00 9.77
C ILE A 516 14.04 -15.49 9.44
N GLY A 517 13.66 -16.29 10.45
CA GLY A 517 13.34 -17.70 10.26
C GLY A 517 12.19 -17.92 9.28
N LEU A 518 11.21 -17.01 9.24
CA LEU A 518 10.10 -17.12 8.29
C LEU A 518 10.55 -16.81 6.86
N ASP A 519 11.38 -15.78 6.67
CA ASP A 519 11.96 -15.48 5.35
C ASP A 519 12.82 -16.66 4.84
N LEU A 520 13.59 -17.28 5.74
CA LEU A 520 14.43 -18.44 5.44
C LEU A 520 13.61 -19.69 5.09
N LEU A 521 12.46 -19.91 5.74
CA LEU A 521 11.52 -20.99 5.38
C LEU A 521 11.06 -20.87 3.93
N PHE A 522 10.80 -19.66 3.43
CA PHE A 522 10.37 -19.46 2.05
C PHE A 522 11.45 -19.80 1.04
N TYR A 523 12.70 -19.44 1.32
CA TYR A 523 13.83 -19.90 0.50
C TYR A 523 14.01 -21.42 0.57
N LYS A 524 13.76 -22.04 1.73
CA LYS A 524 13.77 -23.51 1.86
C LYS A 524 12.69 -24.17 1.01
N LEU A 525 11.48 -23.61 0.97
CA LEU A 525 10.42 -24.11 0.11
C LEU A 525 10.78 -24.03 -1.37
N ILE A 526 11.35 -22.91 -1.82
CA ILE A 526 11.86 -22.79 -3.19
C ILE A 526 12.95 -23.85 -3.44
N GLU A 527 13.90 -24.02 -2.52
CA GLU A 527 14.93 -25.05 -2.64
C GLU A 527 14.33 -26.47 -2.71
N LYS A 528 13.23 -26.75 -2.00
CA LYS A 528 12.50 -28.02 -2.06
C LYS A 528 11.56 -28.17 -3.27
N GLY A 529 11.53 -27.20 -4.20
CA GLY A 529 10.66 -27.26 -5.38
C GLY A 529 9.21 -26.85 -5.11
N VAL A 530 8.97 -26.01 -4.10
CA VAL A 530 7.68 -25.33 -3.88
C VAL A 530 7.89 -23.83 -4.11
N TYR A 531 7.44 -23.33 -5.25
CA TYR A 531 7.64 -21.93 -5.59
C TYR A 531 6.69 -21.04 -4.80
N MET A 532 7.29 -20.09 -4.10
CA MET A 532 6.59 -18.94 -3.54
C MET A 532 7.42 -17.67 -3.75
N TRP A 533 6.77 -16.51 -3.65
CA TRP A 533 7.39 -15.24 -3.97
C TRP A 533 8.47 -14.90 -2.92
N GLU A 534 9.68 -14.59 -3.38
CA GLU A 534 10.85 -14.23 -2.58
C GLU A 534 10.74 -12.89 -1.82
N GLY A 535 9.54 -12.30 -1.79
CA GLY A 535 9.23 -11.07 -1.07
C GLY A 535 9.06 -11.33 0.44
N ARG A 536 9.56 -10.41 1.27
CA ARG A 536 9.28 -10.39 2.72
C ARG A 536 7.78 -10.25 2.96
N ASN A 537 7.36 -10.61 4.17
CA ASN A 537 6.04 -10.37 4.77
C ASN A 537 5.05 -11.55 4.68
N GLY A 538 5.52 -12.79 4.43
CA GLY A 538 4.63 -13.95 4.35
C GLY A 538 3.60 -13.81 3.25
N PRO A 539 4.00 -13.81 1.97
CA PRO A 539 3.10 -13.44 0.87
C PRO A 539 1.84 -14.32 0.86
N ALA A 540 0.74 -13.76 0.36
CA ALA A 540 -0.44 -14.57 0.09
C ALA A 540 -0.07 -15.66 -0.92
N CYS A 541 -0.38 -16.90 -0.55
CA CYS A 541 -0.22 -18.09 -1.35
C CYS A 541 -1.61 -18.57 -1.80
N PHE A 542 -1.66 -19.40 -2.82
CA PHE A 542 -2.87 -19.75 -3.53
C PHE A 542 -2.84 -21.21 -3.95
N ILE A 543 -3.94 -21.91 -3.71
CA ILE A 543 -4.22 -23.20 -4.36
C ILE A 543 -5.08 -22.93 -5.61
N SER A 544 -4.80 -23.66 -6.68
CA SER A 544 -5.57 -23.65 -7.92
C SER A 544 -6.33 -24.96 -8.11
N THR A 545 -7.28 -24.99 -9.03
CA THR A 545 -8.00 -26.23 -9.37
C THR A 545 -7.09 -27.29 -10.01
N ALA A 546 -5.91 -26.90 -10.49
CA ALA A 546 -4.93 -27.81 -11.10
C ALA A 546 -3.99 -28.47 -10.08
N HIS A 547 -3.97 -28.02 -8.83
CA HIS A 547 -3.21 -28.72 -7.78
C HIS A 547 -3.87 -30.06 -7.49
N THR A 548 -3.15 -31.16 -7.60
CA THR A 548 -3.67 -32.49 -7.25
C THR A 548 -3.56 -32.76 -5.75
N ASP A 549 -4.09 -33.89 -5.27
CA ASP A 549 -3.93 -34.25 -3.85
C ASP A 549 -2.46 -34.61 -3.55
N GLU A 550 -1.74 -35.19 -4.51
CA GLU A 550 -0.28 -35.42 -4.42
C GLU A 550 0.51 -34.11 -4.31
N ASP A 551 0.06 -33.05 -4.98
CA ASP A 551 0.67 -31.73 -4.84
C ASP A 551 0.52 -31.20 -3.41
N ILE A 552 -0.68 -31.36 -2.83
CA ILE A 552 -0.96 -30.96 -1.46
C ILE A 552 -0.09 -31.75 -0.48
N ASP A 553 0.01 -33.06 -0.66
CA ASP A 553 0.84 -33.93 0.18
C ASP A 553 2.33 -33.55 0.09
N TYR A 554 2.82 -33.24 -1.11
CA TYR A 554 4.20 -32.79 -1.31
C TYR A 554 4.46 -31.42 -0.67
N ILE A 555 3.52 -30.47 -0.77
CA ILE A 555 3.64 -29.17 -0.07
C ILE A 555 3.72 -29.39 1.45
N ILE A 556 2.90 -30.27 2.01
CA ILE A 556 2.93 -30.61 3.43
C ILE A 556 4.29 -31.20 3.81
N TYR A 557 4.78 -32.16 3.01
CA TYR A 557 6.10 -32.76 3.19
C TYR A 557 7.22 -31.71 3.17
N ALA A 558 7.26 -30.86 2.14
CA ALA A 558 8.31 -29.87 1.95
C ALA A 558 8.35 -28.85 3.11
N VAL A 559 7.20 -28.44 3.64
CA VAL A 559 7.13 -27.57 4.83
C VAL A 559 7.68 -28.29 6.06
N LYS A 560 7.24 -29.52 6.33
CA LYS A 560 7.68 -30.30 7.50
C LYS A 560 9.19 -30.55 7.46
N GLU A 561 9.70 -30.98 6.32
CA GLU A 561 11.13 -31.26 6.13
C GLU A 561 11.96 -29.98 6.25
N SER A 562 11.50 -28.86 5.67
CA SER A 562 12.17 -27.57 5.82
C SER A 562 12.27 -27.13 7.27
N ILE A 563 11.19 -27.25 8.05
CA ILE A 563 11.20 -26.94 9.49
C ILE A 563 12.18 -27.84 10.25
N SER A 564 12.20 -29.14 9.94
CA SER A 564 13.13 -30.10 10.56
C SER A 564 14.59 -29.71 10.30
N GLU A 565 14.97 -29.49 9.05
CA GLU A 565 16.35 -29.11 8.70
C GLU A 565 16.74 -27.75 9.29
N MET A 566 15.81 -26.80 9.34
CA MET A 566 16.04 -25.49 9.97
C MET A 566 16.25 -25.60 11.48
N ARG A 567 15.62 -26.58 12.14
CA ARG A 567 15.86 -26.87 13.57
C ARG A 567 17.25 -27.41 13.82
N ASP A 568 17.76 -28.27 12.97
CA ASP A 568 19.16 -28.73 13.07
C ASP A 568 20.14 -27.54 12.91
N GLY A 569 19.71 -26.51 12.17
CA GLY A 569 20.42 -25.23 12.02
C GLY A 569 20.23 -24.23 13.16
N GLY A 570 19.49 -24.55 14.22
CA GLY A 570 19.26 -23.64 15.35
C GLY A 570 18.12 -22.63 15.15
N PHE A 571 17.28 -22.78 14.13
CA PHE A 571 16.04 -21.99 13.95
C PHE A 571 14.83 -22.74 14.53
N PHE A 572 13.74 -22.05 14.86
CA PHE A 572 12.48 -22.65 15.37
C PHE A 572 12.64 -23.68 16.52
N GLN A 573 13.60 -23.45 17.42
CA GLN A 573 13.86 -24.33 18.57
C GLN A 573 12.64 -24.44 19.48
N LYS A 574 12.41 -25.63 20.06
CA LYS A 574 11.34 -25.85 21.04
C LYS A 574 11.61 -25.00 22.29
N LYS A 575 10.56 -24.45 22.92
CA LYS A 575 10.69 -23.59 24.11
C LYS A 575 11.53 -24.22 25.24
N ASN A 576 11.47 -25.54 25.41
CA ASN A 576 12.22 -26.24 26.45
C ASN A 576 13.74 -26.36 26.16
N GLN A 577 14.20 -26.18 24.93
CA GLN A 577 15.64 -26.19 24.57
C GLN A 577 16.29 -24.80 24.68
N GLN A 578 15.50 -23.71 24.63
CA GLN A 578 16.00 -22.35 24.88
C GLN A 578 16.43 -22.15 26.34
N ILE A 579 15.75 -22.80 27.29
CA ILE A 579 16.06 -22.68 28.73
C ILE A 579 17.36 -23.41 29.09
N SER A 580 17.67 -24.53 28.41
CA SER A 580 18.94 -25.26 28.62
C SER A 580 20.19 -24.54 28.11
N GLN A 581 20.06 -23.52 27.25
CA GLN A 581 21.19 -22.71 26.79
C GLN A 581 21.40 -21.42 27.61
N ILE A 582 20.43 -21.02 28.45
CA ILE A 582 20.51 -19.80 29.26
C ILE A 582 21.10 -20.07 30.66
N ASN A 583 21.22 -21.33 31.10
CA ASN A 583 21.83 -21.68 32.38
C ASN A 583 23.23 -22.30 32.20
N VAL A 584 24.26 -21.45 32.15
CA VAL A 584 25.50 -21.46 32.97
C VAL A 584 26.31 -20.24 32.49
N LYS A 585 26.50 -19.23 33.36
CA LYS A 585 27.17 -17.92 33.16
C LYS A 585 26.26 -16.73 32.81
N GLN A 586 25.34 -16.36 33.70
CA GLN A 586 25.07 -14.95 34.07
C GLN A 586 23.90 -14.88 35.08
N THR A 587 24.19 -15.23 36.33
CA THR A 587 23.35 -14.82 37.47
C THR A 587 24.24 -14.30 38.58
N GLU A 588 24.97 -13.23 38.30
CA GLU A 588 25.36 -12.27 39.31
C GLU A 588 25.27 -10.87 38.71
N ARG A 589 24.57 -9.98 39.43
CA ARG A 589 24.27 -8.56 39.12
C ARG A 589 23.14 -8.39 38.10
N VAL A 590 21.93 -8.06 38.58
CA VAL A 590 21.50 -6.70 38.94
C VAL A 590 20.26 -6.82 39.85
N ARG A 591 20.44 -6.53 41.14
CA ARG A 591 19.39 -6.02 42.02
C ARG A 591 19.57 -4.51 42.05
N GLY A 592 18.52 -3.74 41.75
CA GLY A 592 18.46 -2.33 42.10
C GLY A 592 17.83 -1.44 41.04
N ALA A 593 16.53 -1.18 41.18
CA ALA A 593 15.85 0.11 41.14
C ALA A 593 14.41 -0.09 40.65
N LEU A 594 13.48 0.08 41.59
CA LEU A 594 12.04 0.22 41.38
C LEU A 594 11.72 1.52 40.65
#